data_AF-A0A8H5GVB7-F1
#
_entry.id   AF-A0A8H5GVB7-F1
#
_cell.length_a   1.000
_cell.length_b   1.000
_cell.length_c   1.000
_cell.angle_alpha   90.00
_cell.angle_beta   90.00
_cell.angle_gamma   90.00
#
_symmetry.space_group_name_H-M   'P 1'
#
loop_
_entity.id
_entity.type
_entity.pdbx_description
1 polymer ?
#
loop_
_entity_poly.entity_id
_entity_poly.type
_entity_poly.pdbx_seq_one_letter_code
_entity_poly.pdbx_strand_id
1 'polypeptide(L)'
;MLLNLLQELALARDHGRKRIVLDEARLTENPVDCLSCMIKNSFWHSLTRRINGEGLEIICADPKNRTGHVNPRIYVPHGEPAMAEYYQKVASEKPHLKLDVQVLPPKPDDPVFVKSLNSKPGILALAMNKIDDGRGGKTLKGIPFIVPGARFNELYNWDSYFISLGLLVDGKVTMAQGMIDHFIFEIKHYGKILNGSHSYYLCRTQPPFLTNMALQIFNQLDQSDVDANRAWLKRAIIEYHMIWVAKPRIDPKTGPSCYRPNGLGISPETEATHFRKTDDNLQKSGAAAFCPTDKCNIPLDPQV
;
A
#
# COMPACT_ATOMS: atom_id res chain seq x y z
N MET A 1 28.92 -22.36 5.54
CA MET A 1 29.92 -21.83 6.51
C MET A 1 30.46 -20.45 6.12
N LEU A 2 31.29 -20.27 5.09
CA LEU A 2 31.89 -18.95 4.79
C LEU A 2 30.86 -17.86 4.47
N LEU A 3 29.78 -18.19 3.75
CA LEU A 3 28.69 -17.25 3.49
C LEU A 3 27.98 -16.82 4.78
N ASN A 4 27.70 -17.76 5.69
CA ASN A 4 27.06 -17.48 6.98
C ASN A 4 27.97 -16.61 7.86
N LEU A 5 29.29 -16.85 7.83
CA LEU A 5 30.26 -16.00 8.51
C LEU A 5 30.25 -14.58 7.95
N LEU A 6 30.25 -14.42 6.62
CA LEU A 6 30.17 -13.12 5.97
C LEU A 6 28.89 -12.38 6.39
N GLN A 7 27.76 -13.09 6.46
CA GLN A 7 26.48 -12.53 6.87
C GLN A 7 26.47 -12.08 8.33
N GLU A 8 26.99 -12.89 9.25
CA GLU A 8 27.09 -12.52 10.68
C GLU A 8 28.05 -11.33 10.90
N LEU A 9 29.15 -11.27 10.15
CA LEU A 9 30.07 -10.13 10.17
C LEU A 9 29.39 -8.86 9.61
N ALA A 10 28.59 -8.98 8.56
CA ALA A 10 27.82 -7.86 8.01
C ALA A 10 26.79 -7.35 9.03
N LEU A 11 26.01 -8.25 9.64
CA LEU A 11 25.06 -7.90 10.70
C LEU A 11 25.75 -7.22 11.89
N ALA A 12 26.90 -7.74 12.32
CA ALA A 12 27.68 -7.15 13.40
C ALA A 12 28.15 -5.73 13.08
N ARG A 13 28.65 -5.52 11.86
CA ARG A 13 29.07 -4.21 11.37
C ARG A 13 27.89 -3.24 11.34
N ASP A 14 26.73 -3.67 10.85
CA ASP A 14 25.53 -2.82 10.76
C ASP A 14 25.00 -2.43 12.15
N HIS A 15 25.26 -3.25 13.19
CA HIS A 15 25.02 -2.92 14.60
C HIS A 15 26.21 -2.19 15.28
N GLY A 16 27.21 -1.74 14.52
CA GLY A 16 28.37 -1.01 15.02
C GLY A 16 29.33 -1.83 15.89
N ARG A 17 29.25 -3.17 15.88
CA ARG A 17 30.09 -4.05 16.69
C ARG A 17 31.44 -4.28 16.00
N LYS A 18 32.53 -3.87 16.66
CA LYS A 18 33.91 -4.09 16.18
C LYS A 18 34.48 -5.46 16.53
N ARG A 19 33.89 -6.15 17.50
CA ARG A 19 34.25 -7.51 17.94
C ARG A 19 32.97 -8.28 18.23
N ILE A 20 32.93 -9.54 17.84
CA ILE A 20 31.82 -10.45 18.11
C ILE A 20 32.36 -11.81 18.55
N VAL A 21 31.62 -12.46 19.44
CA VAL A 21 31.79 -13.89 19.74
C VAL A 21 30.71 -14.61 18.96
N LEU A 22 31.11 -15.57 18.14
CA LEU A 22 30.23 -16.34 17.26
C LEU A 22 30.24 -17.79 17.71
N ASP A 23 29.05 -18.36 17.85
CA ASP A 23 28.88 -19.79 18.04
C ASP A 23 29.04 -20.49 16.67
N GLU A 24 29.87 -21.53 16.62
CA GLU A 24 30.08 -22.35 15.42
C GLU A 24 28.77 -23.01 14.95
N ALA A 25 27.84 -23.28 15.88
CA ALA A 25 26.51 -23.78 15.56
C ALA A 25 25.73 -22.83 14.62
N ARG A 26 25.89 -21.51 14.75
CA ARG A 26 25.25 -20.52 13.84
C ARG A 26 25.91 -20.51 12.46
N LEU A 27 27.18 -20.89 12.34
CA LEU A 27 27.90 -20.95 11.08
C LEU A 27 27.63 -22.24 10.29
N THR A 28 27.25 -23.30 11.01
CA THR A 28 26.95 -24.64 10.49
C THR A 28 25.46 -24.96 10.43
N GLU A 29 24.60 -24.02 10.83
CA GLU A 29 23.14 -24.13 10.79
C GLU A 29 22.65 -24.58 9.41
N ASN A 30 21.62 -25.44 9.42
CA ASN A 30 20.95 -25.89 8.21
C ASN A 30 20.41 -24.65 7.44
N PRO A 31 20.67 -24.54 6.12
CA PRO A 31 20.26 -23.37 5.35
C PRO A 31 18.73 -23.14 5.36
N VAL A 32 17.93 -24.20 5.50
CA VAL A 32 16.46 -24.10 5.60
C VAL A 32 16.05 -23.44 6.92
N ASP A 33 16.62 -23.92 8.04
CA ASP A 33 16.33 -23.40 9.37
C ASP A 33 16.83 -21.96 9.51
N CYS A 34 18.02 -21.68 8.99
CA CYS A 34 18.61 -20.34 8.95
C CYS A 34 17.69 -19.36 8.20
N LEU A 35 17.23 -19.72 7.00
CA LEU A 35 16.31 -18.87 6.23
C LEU A 35 14.96 -18.69 6.94
N SER A 36 14.39 -19.75 7.51
CA SER A 36 13.13 -19.67 8.26
C SER A 36 13.28 -18.74 9.48
N CYS A 37 14.39 -18.84 10.21
CA CYS A 37 14.71 -17.99 11.34
C CYS A 37 14.85 -16.52 10.92
N MET A 38 15.54 -16.26 9.80
CA MET A 38 15.69 -14.91 9.24
C MET A 38 14.35 -14.30 8.83
N ILE A 39 13.47 -15.08 8.19
CA ILE A 39 12.12 -14.61 7.81
C ILE A 39 11.37 -14.16 9.06
N LYS A 40 11.28 -15.06 10.06
CA LYS A 40 10.49 -14.87 11.28
C LYS A 40 10.96 -13.69 12.15
N ASN A 41 12.27 -13.51 12.25
CA ASN A 41 12.89 -12.61 13.23
C ASN A 41 13.47 -11.33 12.64
N SER A 42 13.81 -11.31 11.35
CA SER A 42 14.46 -10.16 10.70
C SER A 42 13.63 -9.59 9.55
N PHE A 43 13.24 -10.42 8.58
CA PHE A 43 12.63 -9.92 7.34
C PHE A 43 11.30 -9.21 7.60
N TRP A 44 10.41 -9.79 8.41
CA TRP A 44 9.15 -9.12 8.73
C TRP A 44 9.36 -7.75 9.38
N HIS A 45 10.34 -7.63 10.27
CA HIS A 45 10.67 -6.35 10.88
C HIS A 45 11.18 -5.34 9.84
N SER A 46 12.10 -5.77 8.96
CA SER A 46 12.67 -4.92 7.90
C SER A 46 11.64 -4.46 6.86
N LEU A 47 10.59 -5.24 6.64
CA LEU A 47 9.50 -4.95 5.72
C LEU A 47 8.32 -4.24 6.40
N THR A 48 8.38 -4.04 7.72
CA THR A 48 7.33 -3.32 8.44
C THR A 48 7.41 -1.82 8.13
N ARG A 49 6.26 -1.22 7.81
CA ARG A 49 6.09 0.23 7.64
C ARG A 49 4.94 0.72 8.52
N ARG A 50 4.95 2.02 8.82
CA ARG A 50 3.89 2.75 9.53
C ARG A 50 3.77 4.14 8.92
N ILE A 51 2.57 4.60 8.58
CA ILE A 51 2.36 5.97 8.09
C ILE A 51 2.02 6.88 9.28
N ASN A 52 3.00 7.09 10.16
CA ASN A 52 2.94 8.00 11.29
C ASN A 52 4.15 8.96 11.27
N GLY A 53 4.24 9.89 12.23
CA GLY A 53 5.31 10.89 12.24
C GLY A 53 6.73 10.33 12.15
N GLU A 54 7.01 9.17 12.73
CA GLU A 54 8.31 8.48 12.64
C GLU A 54 8.48 7.75 11.31
N GLY A 55 7.51 6.92 10.91
CA GLY A 55 7.63 6.11 9.70
C GLY A 55 7.57 6.92 8.41
N LEU A 56 7.04 8.15 8.44
CA LEU A 56 7.11 9.08 7.31
C LEU A 56 8.56 9.44 6.93
N GLU A 57 9.53 9.43 7.84
CA GLU A 57 10.93 9.67 7.47
C GLU A 57 11.46 8.58 6.54
N ILE A 58 11.12 7.32 6.83
CA ILE A 58 11.51 6.15 6.04
C ILE A 58 10.79 6.15 4.69
N ILE A 59 9.48 6.44 4.71
CA ILE A 59 8.63 6.41 3.51
C ILE A 59 8.98 7.57 2.56
N CYS A 60 9.29 8.75 3.09
CA CYS A 60 9.61 9.93 2.29
C CYS A 60 11.04 9.92 1.72
N ALA A 61 11.93 9.07 2.22
CA ALA A 61 13.28 8.89 1.70
C ALA A 61 13.32 8.06 0.37
N ASP A 62 12.16 7.74 -0.22
CA ASP A 62 12.03 6.80 -1.33
C ASP A 62 12.79 7.23 -2.62
N PRO A 63 13.68 6.36 -3.16
CA PRO A 63 14.45 6.62 -4.39
C PRO A 63 13.65 6.54 -5.70
N LYS A 64 12.35 6.21 -5.68
CA LYS A 64 11.48 6.21 -6.88
C LYS A 64 11.16 7.62 -7.40
N ASN A 65 11.30 8.65 -6.57
CA ASN A 65 11.19 10.05 -6.99
C ASN A 65 12.45 10.50 -7.75
N ARG A 66 12.64 9.95 -8.96
CA ARG A 66 13.76 10.26 -9.86
C ARG A 66 13.57 11.58 -10.62
N THR A 67 12.41 12.22 -10.49
CA THR A 67 12.12 13.53 -11.06
C THR A 67 12.20 14.60 -9.97
N GLY A 68 13.17 15.51 -10.13
CA GLY A 68 13.66 16.54 -9.19
C GLY A 68 12.71 17.12 -8.14
N HIS A 69 13.25 17.34 -6.94
CA HIS A 69 12.78 18.28 -5.92
C HIS A 69 11.26 18.34 -5.65
N VAL A 70 10.55 17.21 -5.71
CA VAL A 70 9.17 17.17 -5.25
C VAL A 70 9.18 16.91 -3.75
N ASN A 71 8.68 17.87 -2.97
CA ASN A 71 8.45 17.72 -1.55
C ASN A 71 7.59 16.46 -1.30
N PRO A 72 7.91 15.62 -0.30
CA PRO A 72 7.09 14.48 0.02
C PRO A 72 5.68 14.93 0.39
N ARG A 73 4.68 14.18 -0.06
CA ARG A 73 3.28 14.56 0.04
C ARG A 73 2.43 13.42 0.58
N ILE A 74 1.53 13.77 1.49
CA ILE A 74 0.50 12.87 2.00
C ILE A 74 -0.90 13.42 1.70
N TYR A 75 -1.76 12.52 1.22
CA TYR A 75 -3.16 12.79 0.93
C TYR A 75 -4.05 12.16 2.00
N VAL A 76 -4.86 12.99 2.66
CA VAL A 76 -5.75 12.58 3.76
C VAL A 76 -7.20 12.59 3.27
N PRO A 77 -8.02 11.57 3.57
CA PRO A 77 -9.44 11.59 3.21
C PRO A 77 -10.21 12.77 3.80
N HIS A 78 -11.16 13.32 3.04
CA HIS A 78 -12.08 14.36 3.52
C HIS A 78 -12.78 14.00 4.84
N GLY A 79 -13.17 12.73 5.00
CA GLY A 79 -13.92 12.24 6.16
C GLY A 79 -13.10 12.04 7.44
N GLU A 80 -11.80 12.38 7.45
CA GLU A 80 -10.90 12.17 8.59
C GLU A 80 -10.14 13.46 8.96
N PRO A 81 -10.82 14.53 9.44
CA PRO A 81 -10.17 15.80 9.77
C PRO A 81 -9.11 15.67 10.87
N ALA A 82 -9.33 14.79 11.85
CA ALA A 82 -8.36 14.54 12.92
C ALA A 82 -7.02 13.96 12.39
N MET A 83 -7.04 13.19 11.30
CA MET A 83 -5.81 12.73 10.65
C MET A 83 -5.09 13.89 9.95
N ALA A 84 -5.84 14.80 9.33
CA ALA A 84 -5.27 15.97 8.66
C ALA A 84 -4.54 16.86 9.68
N GLU A 85 -5.17 17.13 10.83
CA GLU A 85 -4.56 17.85 11.94
C GLU A 85 -3.30 17.14 12.46
N TYR A 86 -3.35 15.81 12.61
CA TYR A 86 -2.18 15.02 13.01
C TYR A 86 -1.00 15.18 12.05
N TYR A 87 -1.22 15.03 10.74
CA TYR A 87 -0.14 15.16 9.77
C TYR A 87 0.36 16.60 9.62
N GLN A 88 -0.51 17.61 9.77
CA GLN A 88 -0.11 19.02 9.82
C GLN A 88 0.79 19.31 11.03
N LYS A 89 0.47 18.72 12.19
CA LYS A 89 1.31 18.79 13.38
C LYS A 89 2.67 18.13 13.14
N VAL A 90 2.70 16.94 12.54
CA VAL A 90 3.95 16.27 12.15
C VAL A 90 4.78 17.13 11.20
N ALA A 91 4.17 17.76 10.19
CA ALA A 91 4.85 18.65 9.25
C ALA A 91 5.48 19.87 9.96
N SER A 92 4.80 20.40 10.99
CA SER A 92 5.27 21.53 11.80
C SER A 92 6.41 21.12 12.75
N GLU A 93 6.32 19.94 13.35
CA GLU A 93 7.35 19.39 14.25
C GLU A 93 8.62 18.94 13.49
N LYS A 94 8.48 18.57 12.21
CA LYS A 94 9.56 18.05 11.36
C LYS A 94 9.70 18.88 10.07
N PRO A 95 10.12 20.16 10.15
CA PRO A 95 10.21 21.04 8.98
C PRO A 95 11.22 20.56 7.93
N HIS A 96 12.23 19.77 8.33
CA HIS A 96 13.23 19.19 7.43
C HIS A 96 12.62 18.21 6.41
N LEU A 97 11.48 17.58 6.73
CA LEU A 97 10.76 16.71 5.80
C LEU A 97 10.13 17.48 4.65
N LYS A 98 9.82 18.78 4.84
CA LYS A 98 9.04 19.59 3.90
C LYS A 98 7.74 18.89 3.47
N LEU A 99 7.10 18.19 4.41
CA LEU A 99 5.90 17.39 4.14
C LEU A 99 4.74 18.29 3.73
N ASP A 100 4.18 18.01 2.55
CA ASP A 100 2.95 18.64 2.07
C ASP A 100 1.73 17.78 2.42
N VAL A 101 0.79 18.35 3.18
CA VAL A 101 -0.42 17.66 3.65
C VAL A 101 -1.62 18.19 2.88
N GLN A 102 -2.26 17.33 2.11
CA GLN A 102 -3.39 17.68 1.24
C GLN A 102 -4.63 16.87 1.60
N VAL A 103 -5.77 17.54 1.72
CA VAL A 103 -7.05 16.85 1.96
C VAL A 103 -7.69 16.51 0.62
N LEU A 104 -8.07 15.24 0.44
CA LEU A 104 -8.74 14.74 -0.74
C LEU A 104 -10.20 15.22 -0.79
N PRO A 105 -10.81 15.32 -1.98
CA PRO A 105 -12.24 15.58 -2.11
C PRO A 105 -13.08 14.38 -1.60
N PRO A 106 -14.39 14.56 -1.35
CA PRO A 106 -15.28 13.48 -0.91
C PRO A 106 -15.33 12.28 -1.87
N LYS A 107 -15.11 12.50 -3.17
CA LYS A 107 -15.02 11.46 -4.20
C LYS A 107 -13.59 11.44 -4.78
N PRO A 108 -12.63 10.77 -4.12
CA PRO A 108 -11.22 10.81 -4.51
C PRO A 108 -10.90 9.93 -5.72
N ASP A 109 -11.81 9.05 -6.14
CA ASP A 109 -11.61 8.13 -7.25
C ASP A 109 -12.10 8.65 -8.61
N ASP A 110 -12.46 9.93 -8.68
CA ASP A 110 -12.79 10.60 -9.93
C ASP A 110 -11.60 10.59 -10.91
N PRO A 111 -11.74 10.03 -12.12
CA PRO A 111 -10.59 9.85 -13.02
C PRO A 111 -9.95 11.16 -13.50
N VAL A 112 -10.73 12.24 -13.64
CA VAL A 112 -10.21 13.55 -14.05
C VAL A 112 -9.38 14.14 -12.92
N PHE A 113 -9.89 14.05 -11.70
CA PHE A 113 -9.15 14.45 -10.50
C PHE A 113 -7.86 13.63 -10.34
N VAL A 114 -7.92 12.31 -10.41
CA VAL A 114 -6.73 11.45 -10.26
C VAL A 114 -5.68 11.75 -11.32
N LYS A 115 -6.08 12.00 -12.58
CA LYS A 115 -5.16 12.45 -13.64
C LYS A 115 -4.48 13.78 -13.29
N SER A 116 -5.17 14.72 -12.64
CA SER A 116 -4.56 15.98 -12.20
C SER A 116 -3.45 15.80 -11.16
N LEU A 117 -3.52 14.71 -10.38
CA LEU A 117 -2.52 14.36 -9.37
C LEU A 117 -1.23 13.78 -9.96
N ASN A 118 -1.20 13.42 -11.24
CA ASN A 118 0.00 12.86 -11.89
C ASN A 118 1.21 13.81 -11.81
N SER A 119 0.97 15.12 -11.78
CA SER A 119 2.02 16.14 -11.63
C SER A 119 2.52 16.30 -10.19
N LYS A 120 1.75 15.83 -9.20
CA LYS A 120 2.03 15.99 -7.77
C LYS A 120 1.70 14.69 -7.02
N PRO A 121 2.49 13.62 -7.25
CA PRO A 121 2.30 12.33 -6.59
C PRO A 121 2.40 12.45 -5.06
N GLY A 122 1.67 11.60 -4.33
CA GLY A 122 1.80 11.48 -2.88
C GLY A 122 1.21 10.19 -2.34
N ILE A 123 1.70 9.78 -1.17
CA ILE A 123 1.18 8.64 -0.42
C ILE A 123 -0.23 8.94 0.12
N LEU A 124 -1.03 7.90 0.30
CA LEU A 124 -2.36 8.01 0.89
C LEU A 124 -2.28 7.68 2.38
N ALA A 125 -3.02 8.41 3.21
CA ALA A 125 -3.18 8.07 4.61
C ALA A 125 -3.84 6.68 4.75
N LEU A 126 -3.53 5.96 5.81
CA LEU A 126 -4.12 4.66 6.11
C LEU A 126 -4.68 4.64 7.53
N ALA A 127 -5.40 3.58 7.87
CA ALA A 127 -5.99 3.40 9.20
C ALA A 127 -4.99 3.69 10.35
N MET A 128 -5.46 4.44 11.35
CA MET A 128 -4.72 4.74 12.57
C MET A 128 -5.58 4.40 13.80
N ASN A 129 -4.91 3.94 14.86
CA ASN A 129 -5.53 3.71 16.16
C ASN A 129 -5.56 5.01 16.98
N LYS A 130 -6.68 5.28 17.64
CA LYS A 130 -6.76 6.33 18.66
C LYS A 130 -6.19 5.78 19.97
N ILE A 131 -5.16 6.43 20.49
CA ILE A 131 -4.50 6.07 21.74
C ILE A 131 -4.51 7.27 22.70
N ASP A 132 -4.39 7.01 23.99
CA ASP A 132 -4.14 8.07 24.98
C ASP A 132 -2.70 8.59 24.80
N ASP A 133 -2.52 9.90 24.87
CA ASP A 133 -1.21 10.55 24.76
C ASP A 133 -0.40 10.50 26.07
N GLY A 134 -0.96 9.89 27.13
CA GLY A 134 -0.36 9.76 28.44
C GLY A 134 -0.40 11.07 29.25
N ARG A 135 -1.04 12.11 28.71
CA ARG A 135 -1.25 13.44 29.32
C ARG A 135 -2.74 13.76 29.44
N GLY A 136 -3.62 12.78 29.21
CA GLY A 136 -5.07 12.92 29.26
C GLY A 136 -5.70 13.40 27.94
N GLY A 137 -4.92 13.50 26.86
CA GLY A 137 -5.37 13.77 25.51
C GLY A 137 -5.43 12.50 24.65
N LYS A 138 -6.04 12.60 23.46
CA LYS A 138 -6.09 11.50 22.49
C LYS A 138 -5.15 11.82 21.33
N THR A 139 -4.30 10.88 20.95
CA THR A 139 -3.42 10.96 19.78
C THR A 139 -3.65 9.79 18.82
N LEU A 140 -3.10 9.89 17.62
CA LEU A 140 -3.21 8.87 16.58
C LEU A 140 -1.90 8.10 16.46
N LYS A 141 -2.00 6.77 16.39
CA LYS A 141 -0.89 5.86 16.16
C LYS A 141 -1.12 5.05 14.89
N GLY A 142 -0.17 5.13 13.96
CA GLY A 142 -0.21 4.36 12.72
C GLY A 142 -0.23 2.86 13.01
N ILE A 143 -1.17 2.17 12.38
CA ILE A 143 -1.21 0.70 12.35
C ILE A 143 -0.06 0.25 11.44
N PRO A 144 0.74 -0.75 11.86
CA PRO A 144 1.81 -1.27 11.03
C PRO A 144 1.27 -2.17 9.92
N PHE A 145 1.98 -2.18 8.79
CA PHE A 145 1.75 -3.11 7.69
C PHE A 145 3.08 -3.56 7.09
N ILE A 146 3.04 -4.59 6.27
CA ILE A 146 4.20 -5.15 5.60
C ILE A 146 4.19 -4.77 4.12
N VAL A 147 5.33 -4.35 3.59
CA VAL A 147 5.51 -4.07 2.16
C VAL A 147 6.07 -5.28 1.42
N PRO A 148 5.85 -5.43 0.09
CA PRO A 148 6.37 -6.56 -0.69
C PRO A 148 7.90 -6.65 -0.74
N GLY A 149 8.60 -5.52 -0.54
CA GLY A 149 10.05 -5.46 -0.58
C GLY A 149 10.58 -4.07 -0.26
N ALA A 150 11.88 -3.97 0.04
CA ALA A 150 12.51 -2.75 0.54
C ALA A 150 12.37 -1.51 -0.38
N ARG A 151 12.19 -1.72 -1.69
CA ARG A 151 11.95 -0.64 -2.66
C ARG A 151 10.52 -0.06 -2.57
N PHE A 152 9.58 -0.79 -1.98
CA PHE A 152 8.18 -0.39 -1.85
C PHE A 152 7.94 0.20 -0.46
N ASN A 153 7.20 1.30 -0.39
CA ASN A 153 6.84 1.95 0.87
C ASN A 153 5.32 2.08 1.03
N GLU A 154 4.58 1.49 0.10
CA GLU A 154 3.13 1.51 0.01
C GLU A 154 2.55 0.14 0.38
N LEU A 155 1.35 0.13 0.95
CA LEU A 155 0.58 -1.11 1.13
C LEU A 155 0.08 -1.58 -0.23
N TYR A 156 0.32 -2.84 -0.61
CA TYR A 156 -0.16 -3.45 -1.85
C TYR A 156 -1.23 -4.51 -1.57
N ASN A 157 -2.26 -4.58 -2.39
CA ASN A 157 -3.43 -5.43 -2.11
C ASN A 157 -3.13 -6.93 -2.13
N TRP A 158 -2.92 -7.53 -3.31
CA TRP A 158 -2.81 -8.99 -3.42
C TRP A 158 -1.56 -9.56 -2.72
N ASP A 159 -0.45 -8.80 -2.67
CA ASP A 159 0.76 -9.17 -1.93
C ASP A 159 0.44 -9.35 -0.44
N SER A 160 -0.40 -8.48 0.12
CA SER A 160 -0.78 -8.54 1.54
C SER A 160 -1.48 -9.83 1.92
N TYR A 161 -2.19 -10.47 0.99
CA TYR A 161 -2.78 -11.78 1.25
C TYR A 161 -1.70 -12.83 1.49
N PHE A 162 -0.75 -12.98 0.56
CA PHE A 162 0.33 -13.96 0.69
C PHE A 162 1.24 -13.66 1.88
N ILE A 163 1.52 -12.37 2.12
CA ILE A 163 2.26 -11.93 3.30
C ILE A 163 1.50 -12.32 4.57
N SER A 164 0.19 -12.13 4.62
CA SER A 164 -0.62 -12.49 5.79
C SER A 164 -0.58 -13.99 6.08
N LEU A 165 -0.59 -14.84 5.05
CA LEU A 165 -0.40 -16.29 5.26
C LEU A 165 0.95 -16.58 5.94
N GLY A 166 2.04 -15.94 5.51
CA GLY A 166 3.35 -16.07 6.15
C GLY A 166 3.38 -15.53 7.59
N LEU A 167 2.75 -14.37 7.83
CA LEU A 167 2.62 -13.80 9.17
C LEU A 167 1.87 -14.72 10.12
N LEU A 168 0.82 -15.38 9.64
CA LEU A 168 0.03 -16.34 10.43
C LEU A 168 0.86 -17.58 10.80
N VAL A 169 1.65 -18.13 9.87
CA VAL A 169 2.58 -19.23 10.16
C VAL A 169 3.57 -18.85 11.28
N ASP A 170 4.02 -17.59 11.29
CA ASP A 170 4.93 -17.07 12.31
C ASP A 170 4.26 -16.53 13.58
N GLY A 171 2.93 -16.70 13.72
CA GLY A 171 2.16 -16.28 14.89
C GLY A 171 1.97 -14.75 15.01
N LYS A 172 2.20 -13.98 13.95
CA LYS A 172 2.07 -12.52 13.91
C LYS A 172 0.65 -12.06 13.56
N VAL A 173 -0.36 -12.64 14.22
CA VAL A 173 -1.79 -12.45 13.90
C VAL A 173 -2.21 -10.98 13.95
N THR A 174 -1.79 -10.22 14.96
CA THR A 174 -2.12 -8.79 15.10
C THR A 174 -1.60 -7.94 13.94
N MET A 175 -0.44 -8.30 13.35
CA MET A 175 0.09 -7.61 12.17
C MET A 175 -0.82 -7.85 10.96
N ALA A 176 -1.22 -9.10 10.73
CA ALA A 176 -2.11 -9.47 9.62
C ALA A 176 -3.50 -8.81 9.78
N GLN A 177 -4.02 -8.73 11.01
CA GLN A 177 -5.25 -8.01 11.33
C GLN A 177 -5.16 -6.52 10.98
N GLY A 178 -4.04 -5.87 11.31
CA GLY A 178 -3.81 -4.46 10.98
C GLY A 178 -3.83 -4.17 9.46
N MET A 179 -3.37 -5.12 8.65
CA MET A 179 -3.44 -5.01 7.19
C MET A 179 -4.90 -5.03 6.68
N ILE A 180 -5.78 -5.84 7.29
CA ILE A 180 -7.22 -5.80 7.00
C ILE A 180 -7.85 -4.48 7.45
N ASP A 181 -7.46 -3.94 8.60
CA ASP A 181 -7.96 -2.65 9.05
C ASP A 181 -7.62 -1.52 8.05
N HIS A 182 -6.45 -1.60 7.41
CA HIS A 182 -6.11 -0.72 6.29
C HIS A 182 -7.01 -0.94 5.08
N PHE A 183 -7.30 -2.18 4.68
CA PHE A 183 -8.22 -2.44 3.56
C PHE A 183 -9.65 -1.97 3.82
N ILE A 184 -10.15 -2.16 5.05
CA ILE A 184 -11.45 -1.61 5.46
C ILE A 184 -11.44 -0.08 5.37
N PHE A 185 -10.34 0.55 5.77
CA PHE A 185 -10.15 1.99 5.64
C PHE A 185 -10.13 2.45 4.17
N GLU A 186 -9.40 1.74 3.30
CA GLU A 186 -9.36 2.05 1.87
C GLU A 186 -10.74 1.91 1.21
N ILE A 187 -11.51 0.88 1.56
CA ILE A 187 -12.89 0.73 1.06
C ILE A 187 -13.76 1.90 1.52
N LYS A 188 -13.69 2.27 2.81
CA LYS A 188 -14.49 3.35 3.39
C LYS A 188 -14.17 4.72 2.78
N HIS A 189 -12.90 5.01 2.51
CA HIS A 189 -12.44 6.34 2.16
C HIS A 189 -12.06 6.52 0.67
N TYR A 190 -11.68 5.45 0.00
CA TYR A 190 -11.26 5.43 -1.41
C TYR A 190 -12.19 4.58 -2.30
N GLY A 191 -13.21 3.97 -1.70
CA GLY A 191 -14.26 3.21 -2.38
C GLY A 191 -13.82 1.84 -2.88
N LYS A 192 -12.55 1.45 -2.68
CA LYS A 192 -11.98 0.15 -3.08
C LYS A 192 -10.65 -0.11 -2.38
N ILE A 193 -10.26 -1.38 -2.33
CA ILE A 193 -8.88 -1.72 -2.04
C ILE A 193 -8.03 -1.31 -3.24
N LEU A 194 -7.02 -0.47 -2.98
CA LEU A 194 -6.19 0.12 -4.01
C LEU A 194 -5.16 -0.89 -4.51
N ASN A 195 -4.58 -0.65 -5.69
CA ASN A 195 -3.41 -1.43 -6.11
C ASN A 195 -2.25 -1.22 -5.12
N GLY A 196 -1.95 0.04 -4.84
CA GLY A 196 -1.09 0.46 -3.75
C GLY A 196 -1.60 1.73 -3.09
N SER A 197 -1.20 2.01 -1.85
CA SER A 197 -1.61 3.20 -1.07
C SER A 197 -0.97 4.51 -1.54
N HIS A 198 -1.14 4.84 -2.82
CA HIS A 198 -0.57 6.01 -3.50
C HIS A 198 -1.57 6.69 -4.44
N SER A 199 -1.49 8.02 -4.61
CA SER A 199 -2.45 8.83 -5.38
C SER A 199 -2.74 8.33 -6.80
N TYR A 200 -1.74 7.93 -7.58
CA TYR A 200 -1.93 7.43 -8.95
C TYR A 200 -2.59 6.03 -9.03
N TYR A 201 -2.89 5.40 -7.88
CA TYR A 201 -3.65 4.15 -7.80
C TYR A 201 -5.10 4.33 -7.35
N LEU A 202 -5.60 5.55 -7.09
CA LEU A 202 -6.97 5.80 -6.63
C LEU A 202 -8.08 5.22 -7.55
N CYS A 203 -7.83 5.11 -8.86
CA CYS A 203 -8.76 4.50 -9.83
C CYS A 203 -8.49 3.01 -10.10
N ARG A 204 -7.48 2.40 -9.46
CA ARG A 204 -6.96 1.06 -9.76
C ARG A 204 -7.07 0.14 -8.55
N THR A 205 -7.28 -1.14 -8.81
CA THR A 205 -7.38 -2.20 -7.80
C THR A 205 -6.61 -3.43 -8.29
N GLN A 206 -6.57 -4.49 -7.49
CA GLN A 206 -5.86 -5.74 -7.72
C GLN A 206 -6.78 -6.93 -7.38
N PRO A 207 -6.39 -8.18 -7.70
CA PRO A 207 -7.22 -9.35 -7.42
C PRO A 207 -7.72 -9.40 -5.96
N PRO A 208 -9.03 -9.59 -5.72
CA PRO A 208 -9.62 -9.48 -4.40
C PRO A 208 -9.43 -10.76 -3.58
N PHE A 209 -8.62 -10.71 -2.53
CA PHE A 209 -8.44 -11.81 -1.58
C PHE A 209 -8.96 -11.50 -0.17
N LEU A 210 -9.59 -10.33 0.04
CA LEU A 210 -9.96 -9.83 1.37
C LEU A 210 -10.81 -10.81 2.18
N THR A 211 -11.82 -11.45 1.57
CA THR A 211 -12.71 -12.37 2.27
C THR A 211 -11.97 -13.62 2.77
N ASN A 212 -11.11 -14.22 1.94
CA ASN A 212 -10.30 -15.35 2.36
C ASN A 212 -9.26 -14.93 3.41
N MET A 213 -8.57 -13.81 3.19
CA MET A 213 -7.63 -13.23 4.15
C MET A 213 -8.26 -13.05 5.54
N ALA A 214 -9.46 -12.46 5.57
CA ALA A 214 -10.20 -12.22 6.81
C ALA A 214 -10.61 -13.52 7.51
N LEU A 215 -11.04 -14.54 6.76
CA LEU A 215 -11.37 -15.85 7.33
C LEU A 215 -10.14 -16.56 7.91
N GLN A 216 -9.00 -16.54 7.22
CA GLN A 216 -7.76 -17.14 7.71
C GLN A 216 -7.29 -16.51 9.02
N ILE A 217 -7.34 -15.17 9.09
CA ILE A 217 -6.97 -14.42 10.30
C ILE A 217 -7.99 -14.68 11.41
N PHE A 218 -9.30 -14.63 11.11
CA PHE A 218 -10.37 -14.89 12.08
C PHE A 218 -10.20 -16.22 12.81
N ASN A 219 -9.81 -17.27 12.08
CA ASN A 219 -9.59 -18.60 12.65
C ASN A 219 -8.41 -18.68 13.61
N GLN A 220 -7.50 -17.70 13.58
CA GLN A 220 -6.33 -17.61 14.48
C GLN A 220 -6.45 -16.50 15.53
N LEU A 221 -7.57 -15.75 15.54
CA LEU A 221 -7.82 -14.76 16.59
C LEU A 221 -8.09 -15.46 17.92
N ASP A 222 -7.75 -14.75 19.00
CA ASP A 222 -8.11 -15.13 20.36
C ASP A 222 -9.65 -15.21 20.48
N GLN A 223 -10.13 -16.34 20.99
CA GLN A 223 -11.56 -16.65 21.10
C GLN A 223 -12.21 -16.11 22.39
N SER A 224 -11.48 -15.34 23.21
CA SER A 224 -12.02 -14.69 24.41
C SER A 224 -13.10 -13.66 24.08
N ASP A 225 -13.04 -12.99 22.94
CA ASP A 225 -14.02 -12.01 22.48
C ASP A 225 -14.57 -12.35 21.08
N VAL A 226 -15.41 -13.38 21.03
CA VAL A 226 -16.02 -13.87 19.79
C VAL A 226 -16.90 -12.83 19.12
N ASP A 227 -17.58 -11.99 19.90
CA ASP A 227 -18.51 -10.98 19.36
C ASP A 227 -17.77 -9.84 18.66
N ALA A 228 -16.65 -9.36 19.25
CA ALA A 228 -15.79 -8.40 18.57
C ALA A 228 -15.18 -9.00 17.29
N ASN A 229 -14.72 -10.25 17.32
CA ASN A 229 -14.16 -10.93 16.15
C ASN A 229 -15.19 -11.06 15.03
N ARG A 230 -16.44 -11.41 15.35
CA ARG A 230 -17.54 -11.48 14.37
C ARG A 230 -17.87 -10.11 13.79
N ALA A 231 -17.90 -9.07 14.61
CA ALA A 231 -18.14 -7.71 14.15
C ALA A 231 -17.02 -7.21 13.23
N TRP A 232 -15.76 -7.56 13.54
CA TRP A 232 -14.61 -7.28 12.69
C TRP A 232 -14.72 -8.02 11.33
N LEU A 233 -15.01 -9.31 11.33
CA LEU A 233 -15.15 -10.11 10.11
C LEU A 233 -16.26 -9.55 9.19
N LYS A 234 -17.40 -9.12 9.75
CA LYS A 234 -18.49 -8.49 8.99
C LYS A 234 -18.03 -7.23 8.24
N ARG A 235 -17.16 -6.41 8.84
CA ARG A 235 -16.62 -5.19 8.19
C ARG A 235 -15.73 -5.53 6.99
N ALA A 236 -15.01 -6.66 7.03
CA ALA A 236 -14.15 -7.09 5.92
C ALA A 236 -14.92 -7.64 4.70
N ILE A 237 -16.17 -8.08 4.86
CA ILE A 237 -16.96 -8.72 3.79
C ILE A 237 -17.63 -7.71 2.82
N ILE A 238 -17.48 -6.41 3.06
CA ILE A 238 -18.20 -5.34 2.33
C ILE A 238 -17.71 -5.15 0.88
N GLU A 239 -16.46 -5.52 0.57
CA GLU A 239 -15.82 -5.20 -0.72
C GLU A 239 -16.51 -5.85 -1.95
N TYR A 240 -16.86 -7.13 -1.85
CA TYR A 240 -17.16 -7.98 -2.99
C TYR A 240 -18.29 -7.41 -3.87
N HIS A 241 -19.40 -7.03 -3.24
CA HIS A 241 -20.58 -6.54 -3.95
C HIS A 241 -20.42 -5.11 -4.48
N MET A 242 -19.62 -4.28 -3.82
CA MET A 242 -19.52 -2.86 -4.14
C MET A 242 -18.62 -2.58 -5.34
N ILE A 243 -17.63 -3.44 -5.61
CA ILE A 243 -16.59 -3.17 -6.61
C ILE A 243 -16.65 -4.13 -7.79
N TRP A 244 -16.64 -5.43 -7.53
CA TRP A 244 -16.52 -6.44 -8.58
C TRP A 244 -17.85 -6.71 -9.27
N VAL A 245 -18.94 -6.74 -8.51
CA VAL A 245 -20.31 -6.94 -9.03
C VAL A 245 -20.96 -5.61 -9.45
N ALA A 246 -20.17 -4.53 -9.56
CA ALA A 246 -20.63 -3.21 -9.97
C ALA A 246 -20.16 -2.85 -11.39
N LYS A 247 -20.93 -2.01 -12.09
CA LYS A 247 -20.50 -1.42 -13.37
C LYS A 247 -19.30 -0.48 -13.13
N PRO A 248 -18.31 -0.41 -14.03
CA PRO A 248 -18.25 -1.05 -15.35
C PRO A 248 -17.57 -2.43 -15.36
N ARG A 249 -17.25 -3.01 -14.20
CA ARG A 249 -16.49 -4.28 -14.11
C ARG A 249 -17.35 -5.48 -14.48
N ILE A 250 -18.59 -5.54 -13.97
CA ILE A 250 -19.53 -6.59 -14.35
C ILE A 250 -20.02 -6.38 -15.79
N ASP A 251 -19.94 -7.42 -16.61
CA ASP A 251 -20.62 -7.43 -17.90
C ASP A 251 -22.10 -7.79 -17.69
N PRO A 252 -23.04 -6.89 -18.00
CA PRO A 252 -24.47 -7.17 -17.82
C PRO A 252 -25.00 -8.27 -18.74
N LYS A 253 -24.29 -8.61 -19.84
CA LYS A 253 -24.73 -9.66 -20.77
C LYS A 253 -24.28 -11.04 -20.31
N THR A 254 -22.99 -11.19 -19.99
CA THR A 254 -22.42 -12.50 -19.64
C THR A 254 -22.50 -12.80 -18.14
N GLY A 255 -22.42 -11.80 -17.26
CA GLY A 255 -22.45 -11.95 -15.80
C GLY A 255 -21.08 -11.89 -15.08
N PRO A 256 -19.97 -12.39 -15.66
CA PRO A 256 -18.63 -12.22 -15.08
C PRO A 256 -18.15 -10.77 -14.98
N SER A 257 -17.18 -10.58 -14.08
CA SER A 257 -16.49 -9.32 -13.87
C SER A 257 -15.12 -9.30 -14.56
N CYS A 258 -14.74 -8.15 -15.11
CA CYS A 258 -13.46 -7.92 -15.75
C CYS A 258 -12.64 -6.86 -15.01
N TYR A 259 -11.31 -6.92 -15.16
CA TYR A 259 -10.40 -5.85 -14.72
C TYR A 259 -10.57 -4.61 -15.61
N ARG A 260 -11.56 -3.78 -15.28
CA ARG A 260 -11.86 -2.54 -16.01
C ARG A 260 -11.81 -1.34 -15.06
N PRO A 261 -10.61 -0.78 -14.79
CA PRO A 261 -10.45 0.41 -13.97
C PRO A 261 -10.95 1.66 -14.70
N ASN A 262 -11.26 2.72 -13.95
CA ASN A 262 -11.79 3.97 -14.51
C ASN A 262 -10.69 4.99 -14.89
N GLY A 263 -9.41 4.69 -14.65
CA GLY A 263 -8.31 5.64 -14.80
C GLY A 263 -8.19 6.22 -16.22
N LEU A 264 -7.73 7.47 -16.33
CA LEU A 264 -7.58 8.20 -17.59
C LEU A 264 -6.12 8.55 -17.87
N GLY A 265 -5.74 8.50 -19.15
CA GLY A 265 -4.42 8.88 -19.62
C GLY A 265 -3.33 7.83 -19.36
N ILE A 266 -2.08 8.25 -19.54
CA ILE A 266 -0.91 7.39 -19.37
C ILE A 266 -0.56 7.29 -17.89
N SER A 267 -0.25 6.07 -17.45
CA SER A 267 0.29 5.75 -16.13
C SER A 267 1.55 6.57 -15.81
N PRO A 268 1.55 7.47 -14.80
CA PRO A 268 2.73 8.27 -14.46
C PRO A 268 3.84 7.45 -13.78
N GLU A 269 3.53 6.27 -13.23
CA GLU A 269 4.45 5.45 -12.45
C GLU A 269 5.44 4.64 -13.29
N THR A 270 5.16 4.49 -14.59
CA THR A 270 6.03 3.75 -15.50
C THR A 270 7.25 4.58 -15.89
N GLU A 271 8.32 3.91 -16.32
CA GLU A 271 9.49 4.59 -16.87
C GLU A 271 9.10 5.49 -18.06
N ALA A 272 9.73 6.66 -18.18
CA ALA A 272 9.41 7.64 -19.24
C ALA A 272 9.57 7.11 -20.67
N THR A 273 10.28 5.99 -20.84
CA THR A 273 10.50 5.30 -22.11
C THR A 273 9.50 4.19 -22.39
N HIS A 274 8.70 3.78 -21.40
CA HIS A 274 7.90 2.56 -21.42
C HIS A 274 6.90 2.52 -22.58
N PHE A 275 6.26 3.67 -22.89
CA PHE A 275 5.24 3.77 -23.93
C PHE A 275 5.75 4.35 -25.27
N ARG A 276 7.04 4.75 -25.38
CA ARG A 276 7.57 5.42 -26.58
C ARG A 276 7.36 4.63 -27.87
N LYS A 277 7.62 3.32 -27.85
CA LYS A 277 7.45 2.46 -29.04
C LYS A 277 6.00 2.41 -29.52
N THR A 278 5.04 2.52 -28.61
CA THR A 278 3.62 2.49 -28.92
C THR A 278 3.17 3.84 -29.49
N ASP A 279 3.63 4.95 -28.90
CA ASP A 279 3.36 6.30 -29.37
C ASP A 279 3.92 6.54 -30.78
N ASP A 280 5.15 6.06 -31.05
CA ASP A 280 5.79 6.15 -32.37
C ASP A 280 4.98 5.39 -33.45
N ASN A 281 4.39 4.24 -33.09
CA ASN A 281 3.58 3.45 -34.01
C ASN A 281 2.20 4.05 -34.24
N LEU A 282 1.58 4.65 -33.22
CA LEU A 282 0.34 5.41 -33.39
C LEU A 282 0.55 6.61 -34.32
N GLN A 283 1.61 7.40 -34.10
CA GLN A 283 1.94 8.53 -34.95
C GLN A 283 2.18 8.12 -36.42
N LYS A 284 2.81 6.97 -36.66
CA LYS A 284 3.02 6.42 -38.01
C LYS A 284 1.75 5.90 -38.69
N SER A 285 0.75 5.47 -37.91
CA SER A 285 -0.50 4.89 -38.44
C SER A 285 -1.51 5.93 -38.93
N GLY A 286 -1.25 7.23 -38.76
CA GLY A 286 -2.18 8.29 -39.13
C GLY A 286 -3.41 8.39 -38.21
N ALA A 287 -3.57 7.48 -37.25
CA ALA A 287 -4.44 7.71 -36.10
C ALA A 287 -3.87 8.90 -35.34
N ALA A 288 -4.65 9.97 -35.23
CA ALA A 288 -4.25 11.17 -34.52
C ALA A 288 -3.58 10.76 -33.20
N ALA A 289 -2.35 11.25 -32.98
CA ALA A 289 -1.65 11.11 -31.73
C ALA A 289 -2.65 11.32 -30.59
N PHE A 290 -2.54 10.55 -29.51
CA PHE A 290 -3.23 10.83 -28.26
C PHE A 290 -2.83 12.25 -27.82
N CYS A 291 -3.53 13.25 -28.37
CA CYS A 291 -3.27 14.65 -28.15
C CYS A 291 -3.88 14.92 -26.78
N PRO A 292 -3.10 15.44 -25.81
CA PRO A 292 -3.54 15.61 -24.43
C PRO A 292 -4.54 16.76 -24.24
N THR A 293 -5.20 17.23 -25.30
CA THR A 293 -6.19 18.30 -25.25
C THR A 293 -7.56 17.79 -25.71
N ASP A 294 -8.50 17.94 -24.79
CA ASP A 294 -9.95 17.79 -24.90
C ASP A 294 -10.50 17.74 -26.32
N LYS A 295 -10.88 16.54 -26.77
CA LYS A 295 -12.01 16.23 -27.68
C LYS A 295 -11.79 14.84 -28.28
N CYS A 296 -12.43 13.82 -27.73
CA CYS A 296 -12.84 12.62 -28.48
C CYS A 296 -13.87 11.82 -27.66
N ASN A 297 -15.13 12.24 -27.75
CA ASN A 297 -16.24 11.29 -27.74
C ASN A 297 -16.24 10.65 -29.13
N ILE A 298 -15.86 9.37 -29.23
CA ILE A 298 -16.10 8.58 -30.44
C ILE A 298 -17.23 7.59 -30.09
N PRO A 299 -18.37 7.61 -30.80
CA PRO A 299 -19.42 6.62 -30.62
C PRO A 299 -18.93 5.26 -31.14
N LEU A 300 -19.19 4.21 -30.38
CA LEU A 300 -18.93 2.83 -30.80
C LEU A 300 -19.85 2.49 -31.98
N ASP A 301 -19.26 2.23 -33.14
CA ASP A 301 -19.93 1.63 -34.30
C ASP A 301 -20.34 0.18 -33.94
N PRO A 302 -21.62 -0.21 -34.05
CA PRO A 302 -22.11 -1.49 -33.54
C PRO A 302 -21.89 -2.69 -34.47
N GLN A 303 -21.01 -2.63 -35.48
CA GLN A 303 -20.76 -3.77 -36.36
C GLN A 303 -19.27 -4.01 -36.65
N VAL A 304 -18.55 -4.60 -35.68
CA VAL A 304 -17.49 -5.64 -35.90
C VAL A 304 -17.44 -6.55 -34.67
#